data_AF-A0A3N5V8V0-F1
#
_entry.id   AF-A0A3N5V8V0-F1
#
_cell.length_a   1.000
_cell.length_b   1.000
_cell.length_c   1.000
_cell.angle_alpha   90.00
_cell.angle_beta   90.00
_cell.angle_gamma   90.00
#
_symmetry.space_group_name_H-M   'P 1'
#
loop_
_entity.id
_entity.type
_entity.pdbx_description
1 polymer ?
#
loop_
_entity_poly.entity_id
_entity_poly.type
_entity_poly.pdbx_seq_one_letter_code
_entity_poly.pdbx_strand_id
1 'polypeptide(L)'
;MTVIFQAGPGGGTEPNQAMTQPTMAEVAKATGVSKNTVSLALRGSPRVSEETRRRIAKTAQAMGYRLNPTVAHLMAQLRQNRSPGFHATLAMINAHEAADAFTAHPTIPRYVHGCRERARQLGYQLDEFWLHEPEMPLGRWQSIFRARNIRGIVILGLMQHNRLPARLSPLWDEFPSVVTGARTRDPALSFACSDQHALALEAFEKAIELGYRRPALLLDGVIDALIEGRFTAGFLTGQSRLLPAAQRTQPFYEVAAARNDRAVFAEW
;
A
#
# COMPACT_ATOMS: atom_id res chain seq x y z
N MET A 1 72.33 -36.93 17.49
CA MET A 1 72.13 -38.27 18.07
C MET A 1 70.66 -38.66 17.87
N THR A 2 70.36 -39.34 16.75
CA THR A 2 69.45 -40.51 16.53
C THR A 2 68.53 -40.87 17.73
N VAL A 3 67.20 -41.14 17.70
CA VAL A 3 66.24 -41.60 16.66
C VAL A 3 64.80 -41.81 17.23
N ILE A 4 63.76 -41.59 16.39
CA ILE A 4 62.45 -42.30 16.16
C ILE A 4 61.50 -42.68 17.34
N PHE A 5 60.18 -42.44 17.19
CA PHE A 5 59.15 -43.52 17.21
C PHE A 5 57.83 -43.18 16.49
N GLN A 6 57.32 -44.20 15.77
CA GLN A 6 56.10 -44.29 14.97
C GLN A 6 54.82 -44.55 15.81
N ALA A 7 53.68 -44.46 15.10
CA ALA A 7 52.28 -44.60 15.49
C ALA A 7 51.85 -45.88 16.23
N GLY A 8 50.71 -45.77 16.94
CA GLY A 8 49.85 -46.86 17.40
C GLY A 8 48.38 -46.41 17.53
N PRO A 9 47.39 -47.33 17.48
CA PRO A 9 46.13 -47.12 16.75
C PRO A 9 44.85 -47.06 17.61
N GLY A 10 43.78 -46.49 17.03
CA GLY A 10 42.40 -47.01 17.11
C GLY A 10 41.60 -46.82 18.41
N GLY A 11 40.64 -45.90 18.39
CA GLY A 11 39.48 -45.89 19.29
C GLY A 11 38.34 -45.14 18.61
N GLY A 12 37.31 -45.88 18.18
CA GLY A 12 36.25 -45.41 17.29
C GLY A 12 35.43 -44.23 17.82
N THR A 13 35.19 -43.26 16.93
CA THR A 13 34.17 -42.22 17.12
C THR A 13 32.84 -42.74 16.59
N GLU A 14 31.87 -42.94 17.49
CA GLU A 14 30.46 -43.10 17.16
C GLU A 14 29.96 -41.89 16.33
N PRO A 15 29.08 -42.09 15.33
CA PRO A 15 28.55 -41.01 14.53
C PRO A 15 27.57 -40.15 15.35
N ASN A 16 27.91 -38.87 15.46
CA ASN A 16 27.09 -37.78 16.01
C ASN A 16 25.72 -37.74 15.32
N GLN A 17 24.65 -38.09 16.05
CA GLN A 17 23.27 -38.02 15.56
C GLN A 17 22.87 -36.55 15.36
N ALA A 18 22.79 -36.12 14.10
CA ALA A 18 22.20 -34.85 13.74
C ALA A 18 20.73 -34.81 14.21
N MET A 19 20.42 -33.96 15.18
CA MET A 19 19.05 -33.71 15.65
C MET A 19 18.18 -33.23 14.49
N THR A 20 17.42 -34.16 13.91
CA THR A 20 16.53 -33.88 12.79
C THR A 20 15.26 -33.25 13.35
N GLN A 21 14.96 -32.02 12.94
CA GLN A 21 13.72 -31.34 13.34
C GLN A 21 12.51 -32.18 12.90
N PRO A 22 11.52 -32.43 13.77
CA PRO A 22 10.36 -33.21 13.42
C PRO A 22 9.59 -32.55 12.28
N THR A 23 9.03 -33.38 11.40
CA THR A 23 8.23 -32.96 10.25
C THR A 23 6.73 -33.03 10.56
N MET A 24 5.91 -32.32 9.76
CA MET A 24 4.45 -32.44 9.88
C MET A 24 3.93 -33.88 9.66
N ALA A 25 4.70 -34.72 8.94
CA ALA A 25 4.35 -36.12 8.71
C ALA A 25 4.53 -36.97 9.98
N GLU A 26 5.57 -36.67 10.76
CA GLU A 26 5.81 -37.35 12.05
C GLU A 26 4.81 -36.89 13.11
N VAL A 27 4.46 -35.59 13.14
CA VAL A 27 3.36 -35.09 13.98
C VAL A 27 2.03 -35.75 13.59
N ALA A 28 1.77 -35.94 12.29
CA ALA A 28 0.58 -36.63 11.79
C ALA A 28 0.53 -38.09 12.25
N LYS A 29 1.66 -38.80 12.17
CA LYS A 29 1.81 -40.18 12.67
C LYS A 29 1.57 -40.27 14.17
N ALA A 30 2.12 -39.33 14.95
CA ALA A 30 1.98 -39.29 16.41
C ALA A 30 0.54 -38.94 16.87
N THR A 31 -0.23 -38.22 16.05
CA THR A 31 -1.59 -37.77 16.38
C THR A 31 -2.70 -38.59 15.72
N GLY A 32 -2.34 -39.56 14.87
CA GLY A 32 -3.28 -40.43 14.16
C GLY A 32 -4.15 -39.71 13.13
N VAL A 33 -3.71 -38.56 12.61
CA VAL A 33 -4.46 -37.78 11.61
C VAL A 33 -3.66 -37.61 10.33
N SER A 34 -4.28 -37.10 9.27
CA SER A 34 -3.55 -36.83 8.02
C SER A 34 -2.58 -35.64 8.16
N LYS A 35 -1.50 -35.63 7.36
CA LYS A 35 -0.60 -34.47 7.24
C LYS A 35 -1.35 -33.17 6.92
N ASN A 36 -2.42 -33.25 6.12
CA ASN A 36 -3.26 -32.10 5.79
C ASN A 36 -4.02 -31.59 7.03
N THR A 37 -4.56 -32.49 7.86
CA THR A 37 -5.23 -32.16 9.12
C THR A 37 -4.28 -31.47 10.10
N VAL A 38 -3.04 -31.97 10.24
CA VAL A 38 -1.99 -31.30 11.05
C VAL A 38 -1.71 -29.89 10.52
N SER A 39 -1.55 -29.75 9.20
CA SER A 39 -1.30 -28.46 8.57
C SER A 39 -2.46 -27.46 8.80
N LEU A 40 -3.71 -27.90 8.69
CA LEU A 40 -4.89 -27.07 8.95
C LEU A 40 -5.00 -26.69 10.43
N ALA A 41 -4.70 -27.62 11.33
CA ALA A 41 -4.77 -27.43 12.77
C ALA A 41 -3.74 -26.41 13.28
N LEU A 42 -2.47 -26.56 12.87
CA LEU A 42 -1.38 -25.64 13.26
C LEU A 42 -1.55 -24.21 12.70
N ARG A 43 -2.45 -24.03 11.72
CA ARG A 43 -2.81 -22.72 11.16
C ARG A 43 -4.14 -22.17 11.70
N GLY A 44 -4.74 -22.84 12.69
CA GLY A 44 -5.99 -22.38 13.32
C GLY A 44 -7.25 -22.50 12.43
N SER A 45 -7.25 -23.34 11.40
CA SER A 45 -8.40 -23.48 10.49
C SER A 45 -9.68 -23.90 11.24
N PRO A 46 -10.85 -23.29 10.96
CA PRO A 46 -12.13 -23.70 11.57
C PRO A 46 -12.65 -25.04 11.06
N ARG A 47 -12.04 -25.62 10.02
CA ARG A 47 -12.39 -26.95 9.48
C ARG A 47 -11.88 -28.10 10.35
N VAL A 48 -11.10 -27.81 11.40
CA VAL A 48 -10.62 -28.80 12.37
C VAL A 48 -11.20 -28.43 13.73
N SER A 49 -11.82 -29.39 14.42
CA SER A 49 -12.42 -29.15 15.73
C SER A 49 -11.40 -28.58 16.72
N GLU A 50 -11.87 -27.74 17.63
CA GLU A 50 -10.99 -27.11 18.62
C GLU A 50 -10.22 -28.14 19.46
N GLU A 51 -10.89 -29.21 19.87
CA GLU A 51 -10.29 -30.35 20.56
C GLU A 51 -9.14 -30.97 19.76
N THR A 52 -9.36 -31.24 18.46
CA THR A 52 -8.34 -31.81 17.58
C THR A 52 -7.17 -30.85 17.38
N ARG A 53 -7.43 -29.54 17.27
CA ARG A 53 -6.38 -28.51 17.17
C ARG A 53 -5.51 -28.47 18.42
N ARG A 54 -6.12 -28.49 19.62
CA ARG A 54 -5.40 -28.51 20.89
C ARG A 54 -4.54 -29.76 21.03
N ARG A 55 -5.07 -30.93 20.65
CA ARG A 55 -4.32 -32.21 20.64
C ARG A 55 -3.09 -32.15 19.72
N ILE A 56 -3.26 -31.64 18.51
CA ILE A 56 -2.17 -31.52 17.53
C ILE A 56 -1.12 -30.50 17.99
N ALA A 57 -1.53 -29.34 18.50
CA ALA A 57 -0.62 -28.31 18.99
C ALA A 57 0.24 -28.82 20.17
N LYS A 58 -0.39 -29.50 21.14
CA LYS A 58 0.30 -30.09 22.28
C LYS A 58 1.33 -31.15 21.84
N THR A 59 0.96 -31.99 20.88
CA THR A 59 1.85 -33.05 20.36
C THR A 59 3.01 -32.45 19.55
N ALA A 60 2.74 -31.48 18.68
CA ALA A 60 3.77 -30.77 17.93
C ALA A 60 4.78 -30.07 18.85
N GLN A 61 4.29 -29.42 19.92
CA GLN A 61 5.13 -28.77 20.92
C GLN A 61 5.99 -29.78 21.69
N ALA A 62 5.41 -30.90 22.13
CA ALA A 62 6.13 -31.95 22.84
C ALA A 62 7.23 -32.61 21.97
N MET A 63 7.00 -32.68 20.66
CA MET A 63 7.99 -33.17 19.70
C MET A 63 9.05 -32.13 19.35
N GLY A 64 8.91 -30.87 19.76
CA GLY A 64 9.82 -29.78 19.38
C GLY A 64 9.64 -29.30 17.95
N TYR A 65 8.50 -29.60 17.31
CA TYR A 65 8.17 -29.13 15.97
C TYR A 65 8.11 -27.59 15.96
N ARG A 66 8.93 -26.97 15.12
CA ARG A 66 8.88 -25.52 14.86
C ARG A 66 8.49 -25.26 13.43
N LEU A 67 7.43 -24.47 13.25
CA LEU A 67 7.05 -23.99 11.92
C LEU A 67 8.15 -23.04 11.42
N ASN A 68 8.82 -23.38 10.32
CA ASN A 68 9.78 -22.47 9.70
C ASN A 68 9.04 -21.22 9.20
N PRO A 69 9.31 -20.02 9.76
CA PRO A 69 8.57 -18.80 9.41
C PRO A 69 8.72 -18.42 7.93
N THR A 70 9.89 -18.66 7.34
CA THR A 70 10.18 -18.41 5.92
C THR A 70 9.35 -19.31 5.02
N VAL A 71 9.23 -20.60 5.34
CA VAL A 71 8.38 -21.53 4.59
C VAL A 71 6.91 -21.21 4.78
N ALA A 72 6.49 -20.83 6.00
CA ALA A 72 5.11 -20.43 6.27
C ALA A 72 4.72 -19.16 5.49
N HIS A 73 5.62 -18.18 5.44
CA HIS A 73 5.48 -16.94 4.68
C HIS A 73 5.43 -17.21 3.17
N LEU A 74 6.40 -17.97 2.64
CA LEU A 74 6.42 -18.37 1.23
C LEU A 74 5.13 -19.13 0.85
N MET A 75 4.67 -20.06 1.69
CA MET A 75 3.45 -20.80 1.44
C MET A 75 2.19 -19.93 1.57
N ALA A 76 2.21 -18.88 2.39
CA ALA A 76 1.15 -17.88 2.45
C ALA A 76 1.13 -17.03 1.17
N GLN A 77 2.29 -16.57 0.71
CA GLN A 77 2.46 -15.85 -0.55
C GLN A 77 2.04 -16.69 -1.76
N LEU A 78 2.44 -17.96 -1.83
CA LEU A 78 2.05 -18.88 -2.91
C LEU A 78 0.53 -19.14 -2.95
N ARG A 79 -0.16 -19.13 -1.80
CA ARG A 79 -1.62 -19.25 -1.74
C ARG A 79 -2.34 -17.94 -2.07
N GLN A 80 -1.77 -16.78 -1.69
CA GLN A 80 -2.21 -15.48 -2.19
C GLN A 80 -1.99 -15.35 -3.71
N ASN A 81 -0.97 -16.02 -4.24
CA ASN A 81 -0.65 -16.12 -5.66
C ASN A 81 -1.45 -17.18 -6.43
N ARG A 82 -2.44 -17.85 -5.82
CA ARG A 82 -3.54 -18.35 -6.65
C ARG A 82 -4.22 -17.12 -7.19
N SER A 83 -3.99 -16.81 -8.48
CA SER A 83 -4.72 -15.76 -9.18
C SER A 83 -6.20 -15.94 -8.81
N PRO A 84 -6.80 -14.97 -8.09
CA PRO A 84 -8.22 -15.06 -7.84
C PRO A 84 -8.89 -15.20 -9.20
N GLY A 85 -9.93 -16.05 -9.27
CA GLY A 85 -10.77 -16.06 -10.45
C GLY A 85 -11.24 -14.64 -10.76
N PHE A 86 -11.58 -14.37 -12.01
CA PHE A 86 -12.15 -13.08 -12.37
C PHE A 86 -13.34 -12.75 -11.45
N HIS A 87 -13.27 -11.63 -10.74
CA HIS A 87 -14.30 -11.14 -9.83
C HIS A 87 -15.21 -10.14 -10.54
N ALA A 88 -14.66 -9.05 -11.09
CA ALA A 88 -15.39 -8.03 -11.82
C ALA A 88 -14.44 -7.08 -12.57
N THR A 89 -15.00 -6.24 -13.42
CA THR A 89 -14.30 -5.09 -14.02
C THR A 89 -14.62 -3.82 -13.24
N LEU A 90 -13.61 -2.98 -13.01
CA LEU A 90 -13.75 -1.63 -12.45
C LEU A 90 -13.33 -0.60 -13.48
N ALA A 91 -13.96 0.57 -13.47
CA ALA A 91 -13.49 1.72 -14.24
C ALA A 91 -12.35 2.41 -13.48
N MET A 92 -11.25 2.69 -14.17
CA MET A 92 -10.19 3.57 -13.69
C MET A 92 -10.22 4.86 -14.50
N ILE A 93 -10.67 5.95 -13.87
CA ILE A 93 -10.91 7.23 -14.54
C ILE A 93 -9.72 8.18 -14.31
N ASN A 94 -9.12 8.63 -15.40
CA ASN A 94 -8.19 9.74 -15.43
C ASN A 94 -8.97 11.07 -15.35
N ALA A 95 -8.92 11.74 -14.21
CA ALA A 95 -9.52 13.05 -13.99
C ALA A 95 -8.58 14.23 -14.29
N HIS A 96 -7.34 13.95 -14.70
CA HIS A 96 -6.40 14.98 -15.12
C HIS A 96 -6.75 15.47 -16.54
N GLU A 97 -6.50 16.76 -16.81
CA GLU A 97 -6.80 17.38 -18.11
C GLU A 97 -5.96 16.78 -19.25
N ALA A 98 -4.72 16.36 -18.99
CA ALA A 98 -3.92 15.63 -19.97
C ALA A 98 -4.40 14.16 -20.08
N ALA A 99 -4.74 13.74 -21.30
CA ALA A 99 -5.22 12.38 -21.60
C ALA A 99 -4.18 11.29 -21.28
N ASP A 100 -2.89 11.61 -21.43
CA ASP A 100 -1.75 10.72 -21.20
C ASP A 100 -1.23 10.75 -19.74
N ALA A 101 -1.94 11.39 -18.82
CA ALA A 101 -1.47 11.55 -17.43
C ALA A 101 -1.19 10.23 -16.70
N PHE A 102 -1.86 9.14 -17.08
CA PHE A 102 -1.60 7.80 -16.52
C PHE A 102 -0.20 7.26 -16.82
N THR A 103 0.49 7.80 -17.83
CA THR A 103 1.84 7.40 -18.21
C THR A 103 2.84 8.54 -18.07
N ALA A 104 2.46 9.77 -18.42
CA ALA A 104 3.38 10.91 -18.52
C ALA A 104 3.44 11.80 -17.27
N HIS A 105 2.42 11.81 -16.41
CA HIS A 105 2.42 12.69 -15.25
C HIS A 105 3.49 12.26 -14.22
N PRO A 106 4.18 13.18 -13.51
CA PRO A 106 5.23 12.82 -12.56
C PRO A 106 4.82 11.88 -11.42
N THR A 107 3.55 11.91 -11.00
CA THR A 107 3.06 11.17 -9.83
C THR A 107 1.97 10.14 -10.11
N ILE A 108 1.11 10.36 -11.11
CA ILE A 108 -0.08 9.52 -11.36
C ILE A 108 0.27 8.08 -11.79
N PRO A 109 1.32 7.82 -12.60
CA PRO A 109 1.71 6.46 -12.98
C PRO A 109 1.98 5.54 -11.78
N ARG A 110 2.46 6.09 -10.66
CA ARG A 110 2.67 5.31 -9.43
C ARG A 110 1.36 4.87 -8.78
N TYR A 111 0.34 5.72 -8.80
CA TYR A 111 -1.03 5.35 -8.36
C TYR A 111 -1.64 4.31 -9.29
N VAL A 112 -1.52 4.50 -10.61
CA VAL A 112 -2.00 3.55 -11.62
C VAL A 112 -1.35 2.18 -11.43
N HIS A 113 -0.04 2.13 -11.20
CA HIS A 113 0.68 0.90 -10.91
C HIS A 113 0.13 0.19 -9.68
N GLY A 114 -0.04 0.90 -8.55
CA GLY A 114 -0.60 0.33 -7.33
C GLY A 114 -2.05 -0.16 -7.51
N CYS A 115 -2.87 0.57 -8.27
CA CYS A 115 -4.23 0.17 -8.58
C CYS A 115 -4.26 -1.11 -9.41
N ARG A 116 -3.46 -1.20 -10.48
CA ARG A 116 -3.34 -2.40 -11.34
C ARG A 116 -2.83 -3.60 -10.55
N GLU A 117 -1.80 -3.40 -9.72
CA GLU A 117 -1.25 -4.47 -8.88
C GLU A 117 -2.32 -5.01 -7.92
N ARG A 118 -3.02 -4.11 -7.22
CA ARG A 118 -4.03 -4.48 -6.25
C ARG A 118 -5.25 -5.13 -6.90
N ALA A 119 -5.70 -4.62 -8.05
CA ALA A 119 -6.77 -5.22 -8.82
C ALA A 119 -6.43 -6.66 -9.22
N ARG A 120 -5.21 -6.89 -9.75
CA ARG A 120 -4.72 -8.24 -10.11
C ARG A 120 -4.69 -9.18 -8.92
N GLN A 121 -4.19 -8.73 -7.76
CA GLN A 121 -4.14 -9.52 -6.52
C GLN A 121 -5.53 -9.95 -6.02
N LEU A 122 -6.59 -9.23 -6.41
CA LEU A 122 -7.97 -9.44 -5.99
C LEU A 122 -8.86 -9.97 -7.14
N GLY A 123 -8.29 -10.25 -8.31
CA GLY A 123 -9.01 -10.76 -9.49
C GLY A 123 -9.94 -9.74 -10.15
N TYR A 124 -9.71 -8.44 -9.97
CA TYR A 124 -10.41 -7.39 -10.71
C TYR A 124 -9.65 -7.04 -12.01
N GLN A 125 -10.41 -6.76 -13.06
CA GLN A 125 -9.91 -6.10 -14.26
C GLN A 125 -10.15 -4.58 -14.17
N LEU A 126 -9.31 -3.80 -14.85
CA LEU A 126 -9.44 -2.34 -14.91
C LEU A 126 -9.63 -1.91 -16.36
N ASP A 127 -10.72 -1.20 -16.61
CA ASP A 127 -10.97 -0.49 -17.86
C ASP A 127 -10.64 0.99 -17.67
N GLU A 128 -9.83 1.55 -18.56
CA GLU A 128 -9.36 2.93 -18.45
C GLU A 128 -10.26 3.90 -19.22
N PHE A 129 -10.53 5.03 -18.60
CA PHE A 129 -11.34 6.11 -19.18
C PHE A 129 -10.70 7.46 -18.89
N TRP A 130 -10.91 8.42 -19.76
CA TRP A 130 -10.53 9.80 -19.55
C TRP A 130 -11.77 10.66 -19.29
N LEU A 131 -11.79 11.37 -18.16
CA LEU A 131 -12.94 12.15 -17.70
C LEU A 131 -13.26 13.32 -18.66
N HIS A 132 -12.22 13.87 -19.28
CA HIS A 132 -12.31 15.03 -20.16
C HIS A 132 -12.43 14.64 -21.64
N GLU A 133 -12.78 13.37 -21.93
CA GLU A 133 -13.11 12.95 -23.29
C GLU A 133 -14.16 13.90 -23.90
N PRO A 134 -13.82 14.61 -24.99
CA PRO A 134 -14.73 15.55 -25.61
C PRO A 134 -16.04 14.87 -25.99
N GLU A 135 -17.15 15.57 -25.78
CA GLU A 135 -18.46 15.15 -26.31
C GLU A 135 -19.01 13.80 -25.80
N MET A 136 -18.46 13.18 -24.74
CA MET A 136 -19.02 11.92 -24.22
C MET A 136 -20.27 12.17 -23.34
N PRO A 137 -21.51 11.87 -23.79
CA PRO A 137 -22.71 12.12 -23.00
C PRO A 137 -22.88 11.08 -21.87
N LEU A 138 -23.62 11.44 -20.82
CA LEU A 138 -23.90 10.55 -19.67
C LEU A 138 -24.47 9.19 -20.12
N GLY A 139 -25.42 9.18 -21.05
CA GLY A 139 -26.03 7.94 -21.54
C GLY A 139 -25.02 6.97 -22.19
N ARG A 140 -23.94 7.50 -22.79
CA ARG A 140 -22.85 6.69 -23.35
C ARG A 140 -21.97 6.10 -22.27
N TRP A 141 -21.64 6.86 -21.22
CA TRP A 141 -20.95 6.35 -20.02
C TRP A 141 -21.71 5.16 -19.41
N GLN A 142 -23.01 5.34 -19.13
CA GLN A 142 -23.85 4.30 -18.53
C GLN A 142 -23.97 3.08 -19.44
N SER A 143 -24.12 3.29 -20.76
CA SER A 143 -24.20 2.20 -21.74
C SER A 143 -22.91 1.38 -21.78
N ILE A 144 -21.74 2.04 -21.80
CA ILE A 144 -20.44 1.35 -21.77
C ILE A 144 -20.27 0.58 -20.46
N PHE A 145 -20.59 1.20 -19.33
CA PHE A 145 -20.43 0.58 -18.02
C PHE A 145 -21.30 -0.67 -17.87
N ARG A 146 -22.55 -0.62 -18.33
CA ARG A 146 -23.46 -1.77 -18.34
C ARG A 146 -22.99 -2.85 -19.30
N ALA A 147 -22.61 -2.49 -20.52
CA ALA A 147 -22.16 -3.44 -21.55
C ALA A 147 -20.88 -4.19 -21.13
N ARG A 148 -19.97 -3.51 -20.43
CA ARG A 148 -18.72 -4.10 -19.92
C ARG A 148 -18.84 -4.66 -18.50
N ASN A 149 -20.05 -4.70 -17.93
CA ASN A 149 -20.32 -5.16 -16.58
C ASN A 149 -19.38 -4.52 -15.52
N ILE A 150 -19.16 -3.21 -15.64
CA ILE A 150 -18.37 -2.43 -14.69
C ILE A 150 -19.13 -2.35 -13.36
N ARG A 151 -18.44 -2.63 -12.26
CA ARG A 151 -19.06 -2.76 -10.92
C ARG A 151 -18.70 -1.64 -9.95
N GLY A 152 -17.76 -0.77 -10.32
CA GLY A 152 -17.31 0.35 -9.49
C GLY A 152 -16.25 1.19 -10.18
N ILE A 153 -15.88 2.31 -9.56
CA ILE A 153 -15.05 3.35 -10.14
C ILE A 153 -13.91 3.72 -9.20
N VAL A 154 -12.70 3.83 -9.76
CA VAL A 154 -11.52 4.43 -9.12
C VAL A 154 -11.14 5.68 -9.90
N ILE A 155 -11.14 6.84 -9.25
CA ILE A 155 -10.85 8.13 -9.87
C ILE A 155 -9.46 8.61 -9.42
N LEU A 156 -8.58 8.88 -10.38
CA LEU A 156 -7.21 9.33 -10.16
C LEU A 156 -6.99 10.69 -10.84
N GLY A 157 -6.06 11.50 -10.32
CA GLY A 157 -5.55 12.66 -11.06
C GLY A 157 -6.37 13.95 -10.95
N LEU A 158 -7.19 14.13 -9.90
CA LEU A 158 -7.70 15.46 -9.56
C LEU A 158 -6.54 16.33 -9.07
N MET A 159 -6.13 17.33 -9.86
CA MET A 159 -4.99 18.21 -9.54
C MET A 159 -5.36 19.70 -9.45
N GLN A 160 -6.44 20.14 -10.12
CA GLN A 160 -6.83 21.55 -10.18
C GLN A 160 -7.97 21.89 -9.23
N HIS A 161 -8.98 21.02 -9.15
CA HIS A 161 -10.14 21.21 -8.30
C HIS A 161 -10.67 19.88 -7.78
N ASN A 162 -11.39 19.92 -6.67
CA ASN A 162 -11.98 18.74 -6.05
C ASN A 162 -13.47 18.53 -6.40
N ARG A 163 -13.93 19.08 -7.52
CA ARG A 163 -15.29 18.86 -8.03
C ARG A 163 -15.28 17.96 -9.26
N LEU A 164 -16.27 17.08 -9.35
CA LEU A 164 -16.52 16.27 -10.55
C LEU A 164 -17.56 16.95 -11.44
N PRO A 165 -17.59 16.67 -12.75
CA PRO A 165 -18.59 17.25 -13.64
C PRO A 165 -20.02 16.92 -13.18
N ALA A 166 -20.82 17.96 -12.89
CA ALA A 166 -22.19 17.81 -12.40
C ALA A 166 -23.07 16.98 -13.34
N ARG A 167 -22.82 17.07 -14.66
CA ARG A 167 -23.50 16.25 -15.70
C ARG A 167 -23.33 14.74 -15.51
N LEU A 168 -22.29 14.31 -14.77
CA LEU A 168 -22.01 12.92 -14.47
C LEU A 168 -22.48 12.51 -13.06
N SER A 169 -23.17 13.39 -12.31
CA SER A 169 -23.71 13.03 -10.98
C SER A 169 -24.46 11.70 -10.97
N PRO A 170 -25.36 11.42 -11.92
CA PRO A 170 -26.09 10.15 -11.93
C PRO A 170 -25.19 8.92 -12.08
N LEU A 171 -24.00 9.07 -12.70
CA LEU A 171 -23.02 7.98 -12.81
C LEU A 171 -22.40 7.65 -11.45
N TRP A 172 -22.08 8.68 -10.66
CA TRP A 172 -21.51 8.53 -9.31
C TRP A 172 -22.53 7.98 -8.31
N ASP A 173 -23.81 8.30 -8.51
CA ASP A 173 -24.92 7.77 -7.72
C ASP A 173 -25.23 6.30 -8.05
N GLU A 174 -25.04 5.89 -9.30
CA GLU A 174 -25.29 4.52 -9.77
C GLU A 174 -24.16 3.54 -9.40
N PHE A 175 -22.89 3.98 -9.44
CA PHE A 175 -21.73 3.11 -9.26
C PHE A 175 -20.91 3.50 -8.02
N PRO A 176 -20.56 2.54 -7.15
CA PRO A 176 -19.64 2.78 -6.04
C PRO A 176 -18.33 3.38 -6.54
N SER A 177 -17.97 4.54 -5.99
CA SER A 177 -16.86 5.35 -6.51
C SER A 177 -15.89 5.73 -5.39
N VAL A 178 -14.60 5.56 -5.65
CA VAL A 178 -13.51 6.00 -4.76
C VAL A 178 -12.54 6.93 -5.48
N VAL A 179 -12.09 7.97 -4.79
CA VAL A 179 -11.13 8.95 -5.29
C VAL A 179 -9.80 8.79 -4.56
N THR A 180 -8.68 8.98 -5.25
CA THR A 180 -7.36 8.98 -4.60
C THR A 180 -6.76 10.37 -4.48
N GLY A 181 -6.05 10.65 -3.39
CA GLY A 181 -5.18 11.82 -3.23
C GLY A 181 -5.90 13.09 -2.75
N ALA A 182 -7.17 13.26 -3.11
CA ALA A 182 -8.00 14.38 -2.66
C ALA A 182 -9.41 13.93 -2.28
N ARG A 183 -10.08 14.73 -1.44
CA ARG A 183 -11.50 14.58 -1.12
C ARG A 183 -12.32 15.42 -2.09
N THR A 184 -13.34 14.85 -2.73
CA THR A 184 -14.26 15.63 -3.56
C THR A 184 -15.30 16.40 -2.76
N ARG A 185 -15.78 17.51 -3.33
CA ARG A 185 -16.96 18.24 -2.88
C ARG A 185 -18.01 18.18 -3.99
N ASP A 186 -19.26 17.93 -3.61
CA ASP A 186 -20.41 17.98 -4.51
C ASP A 186 -20.27 17.08 -5.77
N PRO A 187 -20.30 15.73 -5.62
CA PRO A 187 -20.57 14.97 -4.41
C PRO A 187 -19.31 14.66 -3.59
N ALA A 188 -19.49 14.42 -2.29
CA ALA A 188 -18.46 13.86 -1.42
C ALA A 188 -18.38 12.33 -1.61
N LEU A 189 -17.40 11.89 -2.39
CA LEU A 189 -17.17 10.46 -2.63
C LEU A 189 -16.29 9.85 -1.53
N SER A 190 -16.29 8.51 -1.47
CA SER A 190 -15.28 7.79 -0.71
C SER A 190 -13.90 8.13 -1.25
N PHE A 191 -12.89 8.24 -0.38
CA PHE A 191 -11.55 8.61 -0.82
C PHE A 191 -10.46 7.89 -0.01
N ALA A 192 -9.29 7.77 -0.63
CA ALA A 192 -8.07 7.32 0.02
C ALA A 192 -6.96 8.33 -0.26
N CYS A 193 -6.38 8.91 0.79
CA CYS A 193 -5.27 9.85 0.68
C CYS A 193 -4.25 9.62 1.79
N SER A 194 -3.06 10.20 1.62
CA SER A 194 -2.08 10.29 2.70
C SER A 194 -2.53 11.34 3.71
N ASP A 195 -2.09 11.24 4.96
CA ASP A 195 -2.29 12.32 5.92
C ASP A 195 -1.27 13.44 5.67
N GLN A 196 -1.64 14.40 4.84
CA GLN A 196 -0.74 15.50 4.47
C GLN A 196 -0.33 16.39 5.66
N HIS A 197 -1.18 16.46 6.69
CA HIS A 197 -0.87 17.20 7.91
C HIS A 197 0.26 16.52 8.68
N ALA A 198 0.11 15.22 8.95
CA ALA A 198 1.13 14.44 9.62
C ALA A 198 2.45 14.45 8.83
N LEU A 199 2.38 14.28 7.50
CA LEU A 199 3.56 14.33 6.63
C LEU A 199 4.32 15.67 6.73
N ALA A 200 3.62 16.80 6.69
CA ALA A 200 4.27 18.11 6.83
C ALA A 200 4.85 18.34 8.23
N LEU A 201 4.15 17.89 9.28
CA LEU A 201 4.63 18.00 10.65
C LEU A 201 5.88 17.14 10.87
N GLU A 202 5.87 15.88 10.46
CA GLU A 202 7.01 14.96 10.56
C GLU A 202 8.22 15.49 9.77
N ALA A 203 8.00 16.02 8.56
CA ALA A 203 9.07 16.63 7.78
C ALA A 203 9.68 17.85 8.48
N PHE A 204 8.84 18.68 9.12
CA PHE A 204 9.30 19.84 9.88
C PHE A 204 10.09 19.42 11.14
N GLU A 205 9.55 18.50 11.92
CA GLU A 205 10.23 17.90 13.09
C GLU A 205 11.60 17.36 12.69
N LYS A 206 11.66 16.64 11.55
CA LYS A 206 12.92 16.11 11.06
C LYS A 206 13.94 17.19 10.70
N ALA A 207 13.50 18.32 10.13
CA ALA A 207 14.39 19.44 9.85
C ALA A 207 14.98 20.03 11.15
N ILE A 208 14.19 20.14 12.21
CA ILE A 208 14.66 20.62 13.51
C ILE A 208 15.68 19.62 14.12
N GLU A 209 15.40 18.32 14.06
CA GLU A 209 16.35 17.28 14.53
C GLU A 209 17.71 17.34 13.81
N LEU A 210 17.70 17.69 12.52
CA LEU A 210 18.92 17.86 11.72
C LEU A 210 19.66 19.18 12.02
N GLY A 211 19.13 20.03 12.90
CA GLY A 211 19.74 21.28 13.35
C GLY A 211 19.37 22.51 12.52
N TYR A 212 18.42 22.41 11.58
CA TYR A 212 17.93 23.57 10.83
C TYR A 212 17.14 24.51 11.76
N ARG A 213 17.45 25.81 11.68
CA ARG A 213 16.88 26.82 12.61
C ARG A 213 15.68 27.58 12.06
N ARG A 214 15.55 27.66 10.74
CA ARG A 214 14.47 28.42 10.05
C ARG A 214 13.97 27.67 8.80
N PRO A 215 13.40 26.45 8.95
CA PRO A 215 12.86 25.72 7.80
C PRO A 215 11.66 26.47 7.22
N ALA A 216 11.55 26.51 5.89
CA ALA A 216 10.42 27.10 5.19
C ALA A 216 9.66 26.08 4.36
N LEU A 217 8.35 26.30 4.21
CA LEU A 217 7.49 25.50 3.33
C LEU A 217 7.37 26.18 1.97
N LEU A 218 7.75 25.48 0.91
CA LEU A 218 7.50 25.87 -0.48
C LEU A 218 6.53 24.85 -1.08
N LEU A 219 5.36 25.30 -1.51
CA LEU A 219 4.29 24.43 -1.98
C LEU A 219 3.45 25.14 -3.05
N ASP A 220 2.92 24.42 -4.02
CA ASP A 220 1.95 25.01 -4.94
C ASP A 220 0.63 25.30 -4.21
N GLY A 221 0.20 26.57 -4.18
CA GLY A 221 -1.03 26.97 -3.50
C GLY A 221 -2.30 26.28 -4.02
N VAL A 222 -2.34 25.89 -5.30
CA VAL A 222 -3.47 25.14 -5.87
C VAL A 222 -3.56 23.76 -5.23
N ILE A 223 -2.41 23.10 -5.07
CA ILE A 223 -2.32 21.78 -4.44
C ILE A 223 -2.70 21.85 -2.97
N ASP A 224 -2.23 22.86 -2.22
CA ASP A 224 -2.58 23.01 -0.81
C ASP A 224 -4.09 23.28 -0.63
N ALA A 225 -4.66 24.13 -1.48
CA ALA A 225 -6.10 24.39 -1.47
C ALA A 225 -6.93 23.14 -1.78
N LEU A 226 -6.49 22.32 -2.75
CA LEU A 226 -7.15 21.07 -3.13
C LEU A 226 -7.29 20.09 -1.96
N ILE A 227 -6.28 20.07 -1.07
CA ILE A 227 -6.25 19.21 0.12
C ILE A 227 -6.67 19.93 1.41
N GLU A 228 -7.32 21.09 1.28
CA GLU A 228 -7.87 21.87 2.40
C GLU A 228 -6.80 22.41 3.37
N GLY A 229 -5.65 22.84 2.83
CA GLY A 229 -4.59 23.51 3.59
C GLY A 229 -3.78 22.59 4.50
N ARG A 230 -3.87 21.27 4.31
CA ARG A 230 -3.33 20.30 5.28
C ARG A 230 -1.80 20.32 5.38
N PHE A 231 -1.07 20.56 4.29
CA PHE A 231 0.38 20.70 4.36
C PHE A 231 0.77 21.95 5.15
N THR A 232 0.14 23.08 4.83
CA THR A 232 0.34 24.33 5.57
C THR A 232 0.01 24.18 7.05
N ALA A 233 -1.12 23.54 7.39
CA ALA A 233 -1.51 23.33 8.77
C ALA A 233 -0.48 22.49 9.55
N GLY A 234 0.07 21.44 8.94
CA GLY A 234 1.13 20.63 9.56
C GLY A 234 2.40 21.43 9.81
N PHE A 235 2.85 22.18 8.79
CA PHE A 235 4.02 23.06 8.90
C PHE A 235 3.85 24.14 9.99
N LEU A 236 2.74 24.88 9.99
CA LEU A 236 2.47 25.91 10.99
C LEU A 236 2.35 25.32 12.41
N THR A 237 1.82 24.10 12.53
CA THR A 237 1.78 23.37 13.81
C THR A 237 3.21 23.11 14.31
N GLY A 238 4.08 22.58 13.44
CA GLY A 238 5.50 22.37 13.77
C GLY A 238 6.21 23.66 14.20
N GLN A 239 6.08 24.72 13.40
CA GLN A 239 6.68 26.02 13.70
C GLN A 239 6.21 26.61 15.03
N SER A 240 4.91 26.53 15.32
CA SER A 240 4.33 27.11 16.54
C SER A 240 4.80 26.41 17.80
N ARG A 241 5.05 25.10 17.72
CA ARG A 241 5.47 24.25 18.86
C ARG A 241 6.97 24.25 19.09
N LEU A 242 7.77 24.25 18.02
CA LEU A 242 9.20 23.96 18.11
C LEU A 242 10.09 25.18 17.91
N LEU A 243 9.58 26.29 17.36
CA LEU A 243 10.37 27.48 17.09
C LEU A 243 9.89 28.72 17.86
N PRO A 244 10.83 29.56 18.34
CA PRO A 244 10.51 30.91 18.79
C PRO A 244 10.02 31.77 17.62
N ALA A 245 9.22 32.80 17.90
CA ALA A 245 8.60 33.64 16.86
C ALA A 245 9.61 34.23 15.86
N ALA A 246 10.80 34.62 16.31
CA ALA A 246 11.86 35.19 15.47
C ALA A 246 12.44 34.21 14.43
N GLN A 247 12.22 32.91 14.58
CA GLN A 247 12.72 31.87 13.68
C GLN A 247 11.64 31.34 12.72
N ARG A 248 10.39 31.75 12.90
CA ARG A 248 9.28 31.31 12.05
C ARG A 248 9.34 31.99 10.68
N THR A 249 8.95 31.28 9.65
CA THR A 249 8.85 31.75 8.26
C THR A 249 7.41 31.66 7.77
N GLN A 250 7.07 32.49 6.79
CA GLN A 250 5.81 32.35 6.07
C GLN A 250 5.94 31.25 5.02
N PRO A 251 4.90 30.44 4.75
CA PRO A 251 4.90 29.56 3.58
C PRO A 251 4.97 30.34 2.26
N PHE A 252 5.56 29.74 1.23
CA PHE A 252 5.56 30.26 -0.13
C PHE A 252 4.63 29.44 -1.03
N TYR A 253 3.65 30.09 -1.66
CA TYR A 253 2.64 29.42 -2.49
C TYR A 253 2.80 29.64 -4.00
N GLU A 254 3.56 30.65 -4.39
CA GLU A 254 3.62 31.16 -5.77
C GLU A 254 4.64 30.41 -6.63
N VAL A 255 4.71 29.08 -6.48
CA VAL A 255 5.70 28.23 -7.16
C VAL A 255 5.58 28.33 -8.69
N ALA A 256 4.37 28.40 -9.23
CA ALA A 256 4.16 28.56 -10.66
C ALA A 256 4.64 29.93 -11.17
N ALA A 257 4.39 31.00 -10.43
CA ALA A 257 4.87 32.34 -10.77
C ALA A 257 6.40 32.42 -10.67
N ALA A 258 6.99 31.87 -9.60
CA ALA A 258 8.44 31.82 -9.38
C ALA A 258 9.21 31.07 -10.47
N ARG A 259 8.58 30.12 -11.16
CA ARG A 259 9.18 29.43 -12.32
C ARG A 259 9.31 30.35 -13.53
N ASN A 260 8.37 31.28 -13.70
CA ASN A 260 8.37 32.24 -14.82
C ASN A 260 9.17 33.49 -14.49
N ASP A 261 9.13 33.93 -13.23
CA ASP A 261 9.86 35.07 -12.73
C ASP A 261 10.48 34.76 -11.36
N ARG A 262 11.81 34.63 -11.34
CA ARG A 262 12.56 34.35 -10.10
C ARG A 262 12.49 35.50 -9.09
N ALA A 263 12.15 36.72 -9.50
CA ALA A 263 12.03 37.86 -8.60
C ALA A 263 10.97 37.61 -7.52
N VAL A 264 9.87 36.95 -7.89
CA VAL A 264 8.78 36.57 -6.96
C VAL A 264 9.29 35.76 -5.78
N PHE A 265 10.23 34.83 -6.02
CA PHE A 265 10.83 34.04 -4.94
C PHE A 265 11.93 34.80 -4.18
N ALA A 266 12.64 35.72 -4.85
CA ALA A 266 13.71 36.49 -4.22
C ALA A 266 13.19 37.59 -3.29
N GLU A 267 11.99 38.11 -3.56
CA GLU A 267 11.31 39.10 -2.72
C GLU A 267 10.72 38.50 -1.44
N TRP A 268 10.39 37.20 -1.46
CA TRP A 268 9.92 36.41 -0.32
C TRP A 268 11.08 35.97 0.59
#